data_AF-A0A661JKZ4-F1
#
_entry.id   AF-A0A661JKZ4-F1
#
_cell.length_a   1.000
_cell.length_b   1.000
_cell.length_c   1.000
_cell.angle_alpha   90.00
_cell.angle_beta   90.00
_cell.angle_gamma   90.00
#
_symmetry.space_group_name_H-M   'P 1'
#
loop_
_entity.id
_entity.type
_entity.pdbx_description
1 polymer ?
#
loop_
_entity_poly.entity_id
_entity_poly.type
_entity_poly.pdbx_seq_one_letter_code
_entity_poly.pdbx_strand_id
1 'polypeptide(L)'
;EALYKDLSSDFTSLDKLIEKLRKEGHTGYVEISFFNGKGGGIIFFQDGDVIEAMVGMEGEEIISGQENLDKIVEKAQNAGAYFNVYRSSFEEPRPPLTETVQERDMETAIALVEEIMKDAERMLDSMAKGKGAFVESFRRAQLDISEKYPFLDPFVGEFEYKDGKLRFLGDVPVREFVKGVGECLDLALEKMPIRASKGDIYNKIRPVLESTVEKYEEVRDRWDLKALLPNLFP
;
A
#
# COMPACT_ATOMS: atom_id res chain seq x y z
N GLU A 1 22.01 5.90 2.38
CA GLU A 1 23.34 6.46 2.00
C GLU A 1 24.04 5.53 1.01
N ALA A 2 24.93 6.03 0.15
CA ALA A 2 25.71 5.16 -0.76
C ALA A 2 27.01 4.70 -0.08
N LEU A 3 27.25 3.40 -0.05
CA LEU A 3 28.46 2.79 0.53
C LEU A 3 29.54 2.57 -0.51
N TYR A 4 29.15 2.05 -1.68
CA TYR A 4 30.04 1.77 -2.81
C TYR A 4 29.34 2.21 -4.10
N LYS A 5 30.10 2.78 -5.03
CA LYS A 5 29.57 3.22 -6.33
C LYS A 5 30.49 2.80 -7.46
N ASP A 6 29.90 2.63 -8.63
CA ASP A 6 30.55 2.38 -9.91
C ASP A 6 31.51 1.18 -9.90
N LEU A 7 31.16 0.14 -9.13
CA LEU A 7 31.94 -1.09 -9.09
C LEU A 7 31.73 -1.87 -10.39
N SER A 8 32.72 -1.85 -11.29
CA SER A 8 32.65 -2.60 -12.54
C SER A 8 32.81 -4.11 -12.31
N SER A 9 32.00 -4.88 -13.02
CA SER A 9 32.11 -6.34 -13.15
C SER A 9 33.46 -6.82 -13.69
N ASP A 10 34.26 -5.96 -14.32
CA ASP A 10 35.63 -6.27 -14.75
C ASP A 10 36.60 -6.46 -13.57
N PHE A 11 36.28 -5.83 -12.43
CA PHE A 11 37.15 -5.81 -11.25
C PHE A 11 36.52 -6.46 -10.01
N THR A 12 35.20 -6.51 -9.95
CA THR A 12 34.44 -7.03 -8.81
C THR A 12 33.39 -8.01 -9.29
N SER A 13 33.32 -9.17 -8.66
CA SER A 13 32.30 -10.16 -8.99
C SER A 13 31.06 -10.01 -8.10
N LEU A 14 29.86 -10.09 -8.68
CA LEU A 14 28.60 -9.86 -7.95
C LEU A 14 28.36 -10.91 -6.84
N ASP A 15 28.68 -12.18 -7.07
CA ASP A 15 28.66 -13.24 -6.06
C ASP A 15 29.49 -12.87 -4.82
N LYS A 16 30.75 -12.43 -5.03
CA LYS A 16 31.65 -12.03 -3.94
C LYS A 16 31.16 -10.78 -3.22
N LEU A 17 30.54 -9.87 -3.94
CA LEU A 17 29.91 -8.69 -3.35
C LEU A 17 28.74 -9.09 -2.44
N ILE A 18 27.85 -9.98 -2.91
CA ILE A 18 26.73 -10.51 -2.13
C ILE A 18 27.24 -11.25 -0.88
N GLU A 19 28.26 -12.12 -1.01
CA GLU A 19 28.86 -12.82 0.13
C GLU A 19 29.43 -11.87 1.18
N LYS A 20 30.05 -10.77 0.76
CA LYS A 20 30.56 -9.76 1.67
C LYS A 20 29.41 -9.06 2.42
N LEU A 21 28.38 -8.64 1.71
CA LEU A 21 27.22 -7.95 2.29
C LEU A 21 26.46 -8.85 3.28
N ARG A 22 26.36 -10.16 3.00
CA ARG A 22 25.86 -11.18 3.94
C ARG A 22 26.67 -11.22 5.23
N LYS A 23 28.00 -11.28 5.14
CA LYS A 23 28.90 -11.33 6.31
C LYS A 23 28.86 -10.05 7.15
N GLU A 24 28.56 -8.92 6.53
CA GLU A 24 28.53 -7.60 7.18
C GLU A 24 27.16 -7.26 7.78
N GLY A 25 26.15 -8.14 7.67
CA GLY A 25 24.79 -7.85 8.15
C GLY A 25 24.17 -6.67 7.41
N HIS A 26 24.41 -6.55 6.10
CA HIS A 26 23.99 -5.38 5.34
C HIS A 26 22.46 -5.26 5.27
N THR A 27 21.95 -4.04 5.48
CA THR A 27 20.55 -3.67 5.26
C THR A 27 20.49 -2.53 4.25
N GLY A 28 19.84 -2.76 3.11
CA GLY A 28 19.88 -1.85 1.97
C GLY A 28 19.67 -2.56 0.65
N TYR A 29 20.28 -2.04 -0.42
CA TYR A 29 20.15 -2.60 -1.76
C TYR A 29 21.39 -2.42 -2.62
N VAL A 30 21.54 -3.31 -3.59
CA VAL A 30 22.54 -3.25 -4.65
C VAL A 30 21.82 -2.98 -5.96
N GLU A 31 22.12 -1.86 -6.59
CA GLU A 31 21.68 -1.53 -7.94
C GLU A 31 22.69 -2.09 -8.96
N ILE A 32 22.16 -2.71 -10.01
CA ILE A 32 22.91 -3.30 -11.12
C ILE A 32 22.55 -2.50 -12.37
N SER A 33 23.54 -1.98 -13.07
CA SER A 33 23.35 -1.27 -14.35
C SER A 33 24.21 -1.90 -15.42
N PHE A 34 23.61 -2.39 -16.50
CA PHE A 34 24.38 -3.01 -17.59
C PHE A 34 25.15 -1.98 -18.40
N PHE A 35 26.34 -2.33 -18.88
CA PHE A 35 27.20 -1.43 -19.66
C PHE A 35 26.55 -0.91 -20.94
N ASN A 36 25.67 -1.71 -21.54
CA ASN A 36 24.92 -1.34 -22.74
C ASN A 36 23.80 -0.31 -22.47
N GLY A 37 23.53 0.03 -21.20
CA GLY A 37 22.47 0.96 -20.80
C GLY A 37 21.05 0.45 -21.03
N LYS A 38 20.86 -0.82 -21.41
CA LYS A 38 19.58 -1.41 -21.83
C LYS A 38 19.06 -2.41 -20.81
N GLY A 39 18.90 -1.94 -19.59
CA GLY A 39 18.37 -2.72 -18.47
C GLY A 39 19.21 -2.58 -17.22
N GLY A 40 18.82 -3.32 -16.20
CA GLY A 40 19.47 -3.32 -14.90
C GLY A 40 18.78 -4.27 -13.95
N GLY A 41 19.15 -4.17 -12.69
CA GLY A 41 18.58 -5.00 -11.64
C GLY A 41 18.75 -4.36 -10.27
N ILE A 42 18.08 -4.96 -9.30
CA ILE A 42 18.21 -4.57 -7.90
C ILE A 42 18.18 -5.82 -7.02
N ILE A 43 19.04 -5.84 -6.00
CA ILE A 43 19.07 -6.90 -4.98
C ILE A 43 18.88 -6.25 -3.62
N PHE A 44 17.87 -6.70 -2.88
CA PHE A 44 17.50 -6.17 -1.58
C PHE A 44 18.03 -7.04 -0.45
N PHE A 45 18.54 -6.39 0.58
CA PHE A 45 19.15 -7.02 1.75
C PHE A 45 18.53 -6.52 3.05
N GLN A 46 18.36 -7.43 4.01
CA GLN A 46 17.99 -7.13 5.38
C GLN A 46 18.80 -8.00 6.33
N ASP A 47 19.58 -7.36 7.21
CA ASP A 47 20.50 -8.03 8.17
C ASP A 47 21.43 -9.06 7.50
N GLY A 48 21.84 -8.77 6.25
CA GLY A 48 22.67 -9.63 5.42
C GLY A 48 21.88 -10.63 4.57
N ASP A 49 20.63 -10.94 4.88
CA ASP A 49 19.80 -11.85 4.09
C ASP A 49 19.26 -11.17 2.83
N VAL A 50 19.27 -11.88 1.70
CA VAL A 50 18.68 -11.39 0.45
C VAL A 50 17.18 -11.60 0.52
N ILE A 51 16.41 -10.53 0.50
CA ILE A 51 14.94 -10.58 0.64
C ILE A 51 14.25 -10.60 -0.72
N GLU A 52 14.82 -9.96 -1.73
CA GLU A 52 14.29 -9.94 -3.09
C GLU A 52 15.43 -9.60 -4.06
N ALA A 53 15.35 -10.11 -5.29
CA ALA A 53 16.31 -9.83 -6.34
C ALA A 53 15.62 -9.84 -7.69
N MET A 54 15.91 -8.84 -8.53
CA MET A 54 15.38 -8.80 -9.89
C MET A 54 16.37 -8.22 -10.89
N VAL A 55 16.24 -8.67 -12.13
CA VAL A 55 17.01 -8.16 -13.26
C VAL A 55 16.16 -8.19 -14.53
N GLY A 56 16.20 -7.10 -15.28
CA GLY A 56 15.51 -6.95 -16.55
C GLY A 56 16.44 -6.39 -17.62
N MET A 57 16.28 -6.87 -18.84
CA MET A 57 16.84 -6.25 -20.03
C MET A 57 15.71 -5.77 -20.92
N GLU A 58 15.95 -4.70 -21.67
CA GLU A 58 14.95 -4.15 -22.58
C GLU A 58 14.50 -5.22 -23.60
N GLY A 59 13.21 -5.54 -23.61
CA GLY A 59 12.62 -6.55 -24.51
C GLY A 59 12.70 -8.00 -24.03
N GLU A 60 13.21 -8.25 -22.83
CA GLU A 60 13.25 -9.58 -22.21
C GLU A 60 12.33 -9.65 -20.99
N GLU A 61 11.94 -10.88 -20.62
CA GLU A 61 11.19 -11.13 -19.40
C GLU A 61 12.06 -10.81 -18.17
N ILE A 62 11.45 -10.17 -17.17
CA ILE A 62 12.12 -9.84 -15.92
C ILE A 62 12.30 -11.14 -15.12
N ILE A 63 13.52 -11.39 -14.68
CA ILE A 63 13.83 -12.46 -13.75
C ILE A 63 13.75 -11.86 -12.35
N SER A 64 12.89 -12.38 -11.49
CA SER A 64 12.72 -11.93 -10.09
C SER A 64 12.68 -13.11 -9.12
N GLY A 65 12.75 -12.84 -7.82
CA GLY A 65 12.70 -13.84 -6.76
C GLY A 65 14.09 -14.25 -6.27
N GLN A 66 14.19 -14.50 -4.97
CA GLN A 66 15.43 -14.95 -4.31
C GLN A 66 15.96 -16.26 -4.92
N GLU A 67 15.06 -17.15 -5.35
CA GLU A 67 15.39 -18.43 -5.96
C GLU A 67 16.11 -18.29 -7.31
N ASN A 68 16.05 -17.11 -7.92
CA ASN A 68 16.70 -16.81 -9.20
C ASN A 68 17.99 -16.00 -9.04
N LEU A 69 18.51 -15.83 -7.82
CA LEU A 69 19.72 -15.06 -7.55
C LEU A 69 20.93 -15.55 -8.37
N ASP A 70 21.12 -16.86 -8.49
CA ASP A 70 22.22 -17.44 -9.28
C ASP A 70 22.14 -17.03 -10.76
N LYS A 71 20.93 -17.02 -11.33
CA LYS A 71 20.69 -16.59 -12.71
C LYS A 71 20.94 -15.09 -12.88
N ILE A 72 20.59 -14.29 -11.88
CA ILE A 72 20.84 -12.84 -11.87
C ILE A 72 22.34 -12.57 -11.84
N VAL A 73 23.09 -13.30 -11.00
CA VAL A 73 24.55 -13.23 -10.93
C VAL A 73 25.20 -13.60 -12.25
N GLU A 74 24.79 -14.72 -12.85
CA GLU A 74 25.28 -15.16 -14.16
C GLU A 74 25.00 -14.10 -15.24
N LYS A 75 23.80 -13.54 -15.28
CA LYS A 75 23.42 -12.51 -16.25
C LYS A 75 24.23 -11.22 -16.09
N ALA A 76 24.44 -10.78 -14.85
CA ALA A 76 25.27 -9.61 -14.53
C ALA A 76 26.73 -9.80 -14.98
N GLN A 77 27.29 -10.99 -14.76
CA GLN A 77 28.66 -11.32 -15.16
C GLN A 77 28.81 -11.42 -16.68
N ASN A 78 27.87 -12.06 -17.37
CA ASN A 78 27.95 -12.29 -18.82
C ASN A 78 27.74 -11.01 -19.64
N ALA A 79 26.85 -10.12 -19.19
CA ALA A 79 26.52 -8.91 -19.94
C ALA A 79 27.44 -7.71 -19.62
N GLY A 80 28.17 -7.78 -18.51
CA GLY A 80 28.95 -6.66 -17.98
C GLY A 80 28.06 -5.61 -17.33
N ALA A 81 28.32 -5.32 -16.05
CA ALA A 81 27.52 -4.40 -15.25
C ALA A 81 28.35 -3.56 -14.27
N TYR A 82 27.79 -2.42 -13.88
CA TYR A 82 28.20 -1.64 -12.72
C TYR A 82 27.31 -1.97 -11.52
N PHE A 83 27.91 -2.01 -10.33
CA PHE A 83 27.22 -2.22 -9.08
C PHE A 83 27.34 -1.00 -8.17
N ASN A 84 26.20 -0.52 -7.66
CA ASN A 84 26.13 0.51 -6.64
C ASN A 84 25.48 -0.07 -5.39
N VAL A 85 26.11 0.10 -4.23
CA VAL A 85 25.62 -0.42 -2.95
C VAL A 85 25.13 0.75 -2.09
N TYR A 86 23.90 0.66 -1.63
CA TYR A 86 23.25 1.65 -0.81
C TYR A 86 22.79 1.03 0.50
N ARG A 87 23.10 1.70 1.61
CA ARG A 87 22.56 1.36 2.93
C ARG A 87 21.27 2.12 3.17
N SER A 88 20.22 1.44 3.58
CA SER A 88 19.00 2.10 4.04
C SER A 88 19.02 2.22 5.56
N SER A 89 18.72 3.41 6.08
CA SER A 89 18.36 3.62 7.47
C SER A 89 16.84 3.58 7.56
N PHE A 90 16.32 2.37 7.83
CA PHE A 90 14.92 1.98 8.08
C PHE A 90 13.96 1.67 6.91
N GLU A 91 13.25 0.56 7.16
CA GLU A 91 12.05 -0.06 6.57
C GLU A 91 12.05 -0.45 5.08
N GLU A 92 11.39 -1.57 4.83
CA GLU A 92 11.49 -2.46 3.67
C GLU A 92 11.66 -1.76 2.31
N PRO A 93 12.62 -2.23 1.49
CA PRO A 93 12.66 -1.84 0.10
C PRO A 93 11.51 -2.52 -0.66
N ARG A 94 10.45 -1.75 -0.94
CA ARG A 94 9.48 -2.15 -1.95
C ARG A 94 10.15 -2.09 -3.34
N PRO A 95 10.01 -3.13 -4.17
CA PRO A 95 10.63 -3.20 -5.48
C PRO A 95 10.19 -2.07 -6.44
N PRO A 96 10.98 -1.76 -7.48
CA PRO A 96 10.71 -0.68 -8.42
C PRO A 96 9.37 -0.85 -9.14
N LEU A 97 8.66 0.27 -9.28
CA LEU A 97 7.35 0.49 -9.91
C LEU A 97 7.13 -0.30 -11.22
N THR A 98 6.74 -1.56 -11.08
CA THR A 98 5.62 -2.07 -11.86
C THR A 98 4.46 -1.85 -10.92
N GLU A 99 3.67 -0.79 -11.10
CA GLU A 99 2.45 -0.58 -10.33
C GLU A 99 1.67 -1.89 -10.37
N THR A 100 1.72 -2.66 -9.28
CA THR A 100 1.05 -3.95 -9.27
C THR A 100 -0.43 -3.67 -9.36
N VAL A 101 -1.21 -4.56 -9.97
CA VAL A 101 -2.68 -4.41 -10.00
C VAL A 101 -3.20 -4.18 -8.57
N GLN A 102 -2.55 -4.79 -7.57
CA GLN A 102 -2.87 -4.61 -6.16
C GLN A 102 -2.58 -3.20 -5.62
N GLU A 103 -1.45 -2.58 -5.98
CA GLU A 103 -1.14 -1.20 -5.57
C GLU A 103 -2.08 -0.19 -6.23
N ARG A 104 -2.33 -0.30 -7.54
CA ARG A 104 -3.33 0.54 -8.24
C ARG A 104 -4.72 0.35 -7.66
N ASP A 105 -5.10 -0.88 -7.34
CA ASP A 105 -6.38 -1.19 -6.72
C ASP A 105 -6.45 -0.59 -5.31
N MET A 106 -5.37 -0.63 -4.53
CA MET A 106 -5.31 -0.02 -3.21
C MET A 106 -5.39 1.51 -3.29
N GLU A 107 -4.65 2.15 -4.19
CA GLU A 107 -4.74 3.61 -4.42
C GLU A 107 -6.15 4.02 -4.82
N THR A 108 -6.77 3.25 -5.70
CA THR A 108 -8.16 3.47 -6.12
C THR A 108 -9.13 3.27 -4.95
N ALA A 109 -8.88 2.29 -4.08
CA ALA A 109 -9.70 2.03 -2.90
C ALA A 109 -9.57 3.16 -1.87
N ILE A 110 -8.35 3.64 -1.64
CA ILE A 110 -8.08 4.79 -0.76
C ILE A 110 -8.81 6.03 -1.29
N ALA A 111 -8.72 6.31 -2.60
CA ALA A 111 -9.42 7.45 -3.21
C ALA A 111 -10.94 7.35 -3.06
N LEU A 112 -11.52 6.17 -3.34
CA LEU A 112 -12.95 5.92 -3.17
C LEU A 112 -13.40 6.11 -1.72
N VAL A 113 -12.68 5.50 -0.78
CA VAL A 113 -12.98 5.58 0.66
C VAL A 113 -12.83 7.02 1.16
N GLU A 114 -11.80 7.76 0.72
CA GLU A 114 -11.63 9.17 1.07
C GLU A 114 -12.84 10.00 0.64
N GLU A 115 -13.31 9.84 -0.60
CA GLU A 115 -14.49 10.56 -1.08
C GLU A 115 -15.75 10.17 -0.30
N ILE A 116 -15.99 8.87 -0.07
CA ILE A 116 -17.10 8.37 0.76
C ILE A 116 -17.07 9.01 2.16
N MET A 117 -15.91 8.99 2.81
CA MET A 117 -15.73 9.54 4.16
C MET A 117 -15.97 11.05 4.18
N LYS A 118 -15.49 11.78 3.17
CA LYS A 118 -15.66 13.23 3.05
C LYS A 118 -17.12 13.62 2.79
N ASP A 119 -17.82 12.87 1.96
CA ASP A 119 -19.24 13.06 1.69
C ASP A 119 -20.08 12.73 2.94
N ALA A 120 -19.74 11.63 3.63
CA ALA A 120 -20.33 11.26 4.91
C ALA A 120 -20.13 12.36 5.96
N GLU A 121 -18.89 12.84 6.16
CA GLU A 121 -18.56 13.91 7.09
C GLU A 121 -19.39 15.16 6.79
N ARG A 122 -19.37 15.64 5.53
CA ARG A 122 -20.09 16.84 5.12
C ARG A 122 -21.59 16.73 5.38
N MET A 123 -22.20 15.59 5.06
CA MET A 123 -23.63 15.39 5.20
C MET A 123 -24.02 15.22 6.67
N LEU A 124 -23.30 14.39 7.41
CA LEU A 124 -23.66 14.01 8.78
C LEU A 124 -23.38 15.12 9.78
N ASP A 125 -22.28 15.86 9.63
CA ASP A 125 -21.99 17.01 10.49
C ASP A 125 -23.03 18.13 10.28
N SER A 126 -23.61 18.25 9.09
CA SER A 126 -24.72 19.20 8.84
C SER A 126 -26.00 18.84 9.61
N MET A 127 -26.16 17.57 9.98
CA MET A 127 -27.29 17.05 10.75
C MET A 127 -26.99 16.95 12.25
N ALA A 128 -25.72 16.97 12.63
CA ALA A 128 -25.27 16.92 14.01
C ALA A 128 -25.32 18.31 14.68
N LYS A 129 -25.17 18.34 16.01
CA LYS A 129 -25.19 19.59 16.79
C LYS A 129 -23.88 20.39 16.73
N GLY A 130 -22.81 19.82 16.18
CA GLY A 130 -21.48 20.43 16.16
C GLY A 130 -20.61 19.83 15.06
N LYS A 131 -19.64 20.61 14.58
CA LYS A 131 -18.65 20.21 13.58
C LYS A 131 -17.71 19.16 14.17
N GLY A 132 -17.35 18.14 13.39
CA GLY A 132 -16.47 17.04 13.79
C GLY A 132 -17.18 15.88 14.48
N ALA A 133 -18.53 15.88 14.54
CA ALA A 133 -19.29 14.82 15.19
C ALA A 133 -19.11 13.47 14.48
N PHE A 134 -19.01 13.48 13.15
CA PHE A 134 -18.70 12.30 12.36
C PHE A 134 -17.32 11.74 12.70
N VAL A 135 -16.28 12.57 12.65
CA VAL A 135 -14.89 12.14 12.90
C VAL A 135 -14.74 11.59 14.33
N GLU A 136 -15.38 12.20 15.33
CA GLU A 136 -15.39 11.68 16.69
C GLU A 136 -16.07 10.31 16.79
N SER A 137 -17.22 10.14 16.12
CA SER A 137 -17.96 8.87 16.12
C SER A 137 -17.19 7.78 15.39
N PHE A 138 -16.52 8.14 14.30
CA PHE A 138 -15.65 7.24 13.54
C PHE A 138 -14.44 6.79 14.36
N ARG A 139 -13.75 7.70 15.07
CA ARG A 139 -12.64 7.32 15.96
C ARG A 139 -13.06 6.37 17.08
N ARG A 140 -14.28 6.53 17.61
CA ARG A 140 -14.81 5.57 18.58
C ARG A 140 -15.03 4.21 17.94
N ALA A 141 -15.66 4.17 16.76
CA ALA A 141 -15.86 2.94 16.01
C ALA A 141 -14.53 2.23 15.65
N GLN A 142 -13.48 2.99 15.32
CA GLN A 142 -12.13 2.44 15.08
C GLN A 142 -11.60 1.67 16.30
N LEU A 143 -11.76 2.20 17.51
CA LEU A 143 -11.35 1.52 18.75
C LEU A 143 -12.14 0.24 19.01
N ASP A 144 -13.43 0.23 18.66
CA ASP A 144 -14.29 -0.94 18.91
C ASP A 144 -14.03 -2.08 17.92
N ILE A 145 -13.61 -1.75 16.69
CA ILE A 145 -13.41 -2.73 15.62
C ILE A 145 -11.94 -3.12 15.42
N SER A 146 -10.99 -2.47 16.11
CA SER A 146 -9.56 -2.71 15.94
C SER A 146 -9.12 -4.13 16.32
N GLU A 147 -9.84 -4.81 17.22
CA GLU A 147 -9.58 -6.23 17.50
C GLU A 147 -9.82 -7.12 16.27
N LYS A 148 -10.78 -6.74 15.41
CA LYS A 148 -11.13 -7.46 14.18
C LYS A 148 -10.29 -6.99 12.99
N TYR A 149 -9.97 -5.70 12.94
CA TYR A 149 -9.20 -5.06 11.87
C TYR A 149 -8.07 -4.22 12.49
N PRO A 150 -6.91 -4.82 12.79
CA PRO A 150 -5.81 -4.15 13.48
C PRO A 150 -5.32 -2.86 12.81
N PHE A 151 -5.39 -2.79 11.47
CA PHE A 151 -5.00 -1.61 10.70
C PHE A 151 -5.84 -0.36 11.00
N LEU A 152 -7.04 -0.52 11.59
CA LEU A 152 -7.90 0.58 12.03
C LEU A 152 -7.56 1.10 13.42
N ASP A 153 -6.65 0.44 14.15
CA ASP A 153 -6.22 0.88 15.46
C ASP A 153 -5.56 2.28 15.36
N PRO A 154 -6.13 3.30 16.01
CA PRO A 154 -5.60 4.67 15.95
C PRO A 154 -4.21 4.82 16.58
N PHE A 155 -3.74 3.85 17.35
CA PHE A 155 -2.41 3.84 17.98
C PHE A 155 -1.33 3.22 17.09
N VAL A 156 -1.70 2.39 16.12
CA VAL A 156 -0.76 1.79 15.16
C VAL A 156 -0.36 2.81 14.09
N GLY A 157 -1.28 3.69 13.69
CA GLY A 157 -1.00 4.78 12.76
C GLY A 157 -0.97 4.36 11.28
N GLU A 158 -1.40 3.13 10.97
CA GLU A 158 -1.55 2.63 9.60
C GLU A 158 -2.70 3.30 8.85
N PHE A 159 -3.80 3.63 9.54
CA PHE A 159 -4.96 4.32 8.98
C PHE A 159 -5.16 5.67 9.68
N GLU A 160 -5.13 6.76 8.90
CA GLU A 160 -5.41 8.10 9.41
C GLU A 160 -6.38 8.85 8.51
N TYR A 161 -7.50 9.28 9.08
CA TYR A 161 -8.42 10.21 8.43
C TYR A 161 -8.44 11.54 9.17
N LYS A 162 -8.11 12.63 8.46
CA LYS A 162 -8.06 13.97 9.03
C LYS A 162 -8.28 15.03 7.96
N ASP A 163 -9.12 16.03 8.27
CA ASP A 163 -9.39 17.19 7.40
C ASP A 163 -9.83 16.78 5.98
N GLY A 164 -10.63 15.72 5.87
CA GLY A 164 -11.10 15.19 4.59
C GLY A 164 -10.04 14.45 3.76
N LYS A 165 -8.88 14.15 4.34
CA LYS A 165 -7.81 13.36 3.71
C LYS A 165 -7.61 12.02 4.43
N LEU A 166 -7.41 10.99 3.64
CA LEU A 166 -7.11 9.64 4.08
C LEU A 166 -5.66 9.28 3.77
N ARG A 167 -4.93 8.79 4.77
CA ARG A 167 -3.63 8.16 4.61
C ARG A 167 -3.73 6.71 5.08
N PHE A 168 -3.24 5.80 4.24
CA PHE A 168 -3.14 4.40 4.58
C PHE A 168 -1.73 3.88 4.27
N LEU A 169 -1.09 3.24 5.25
CA LEU A 169 0.26 2.68 5.16
C LEU A 169 0.31 1.19 5.50
N GLY A 170 -0.83 0.58 5.82
CA GLY A 170 -0.91 -0.84 6.16
C GLY A 170 -0.77 -1.75 4.94
N ASP A 171 -0.34 -2.98 5.18
CA ASP A 171 -0.24 -4.03 4.16
C ASP A 171 -1.37 -5.05 4.36
N VAL A 172 -2.54 -4.74 3.77
CA VAL A 172 -3.72 -5.63 3.79
C VAL A 172 -4.32 -5.75 2.39
N PRO A 173 -5.00 -6.86 2.07
CA PRO A 173 -5.71 -6.99 0.80
C PRO A 173 -6.79 -5.91 0.64
N VAL A 174 -6.98 -5.40 -0.59
CA VAL A 174 -7.96 -4.35 -0.90
C VAL A 174 -9.37 -4.68 -0.43
N ARG A 175 -9.80 -5.94 -0.56
CA ARG A 175 -11.12 -6.40 -0.09
C ARG A 175 -11.25 -6.29 1.44
N GLU A 176 -10.18 -6.58 2.17
CA GLU A 176 -10.15 -6.48 3.63
C GLU A 176 -10.16 -5.02 4.08
N PHE A 177 -9.36 -4.17 3.42
CA PHE A 177 -9.37 -2.72 3.62
C PHE A 177 -10.78 -2.14 3.45
N VAL A 178 -11.41 -2.35 2.29
CA VAL A 178 -12.75 -1.81 1.98
C VAL A 178 -13.80 -2.33 2.96
N LYS A 179 -13.77 -3.62 3.29
CA LYS A 179 -14.71 -4.24 4.24
C LYS A 179 -14.52 -3.68 5.64
N GLY A 180 -13.28 -3.59 6.13
CA GLY A 180 -12.98 -3.09 7.46
C GLY A 180 -13.39 -1.63 7.63
N VAL A 181 -13.04 -0.76 6.67
CA VAL A 181 -13.44 0.64 6.72
C VAL A 181 -14.95 0.81 6.64
N GLY A 182 -15.64 0.06 5.77
CA GLY A 182 -17.08 0.19 5.65
C GLY A 182 -17.86 -0.39 6.84
N GLU A 183 -17.38 -1.47 7.49
CA GLU A 183 -17.94 -1.91 8.77
C GLU A 183 -17.69 -0.88 9.89
N CYS A 184 -16.52 -0.25 9.90
CA CYS A 184 -16.20 0.85 10.82
C CYS A 184 -17.12 2.05 10.58
N LEU A 185 -17.40 2.38 9.32
CA LEU A 185 -18.34 3.43 8.94
C LEU A 185 -19.77 3.09 9.39
N ASP A 186 -20.22 1.85 9.17
CA ASP A 186 -21.53 1.37 9.63
C ASP A 186 -21.69 1.55 11.15
N LEU A 187 -20.67 1.15 11.92
CA LEU A 187 -20.63 1.31 13.36
C LEU A 187 -20.58 2.79 13.79
N ALA A 188 -19.86 3.63 13.04
CA ALA A 188 -19.82 5.06 13.28
C ALA A 188 -21.20 5.70 13.10
N LEU A 189 -21.93 5.33 12.04
CA LEU A 189 -23.30 5.78 11.78
C LEU A 189 -24.26 5.39 12.88
N GLU A 190 -24.14 4.17 13.43
CA GLU A 190 -24.95 3.73 14.57
C GLU A 190 -24.73 4.56 15.84
N LYS A 191 -23.49 5.04 16.04
CA LYS A 191 -23.07 5.78 17.22
C LYS A 191 -23.20 7.29 17.07
N MET A 192 -23.69 7.78 15.93
CA MET A 192 -23.81 9.20 15.65
C MET A 192 -24.79 9.90 16.62
N PRO A 193 -24.41 11.04 17.22
CA PRO A 193 -25.27 11.82 18.11
C PRO A 193 -26.27 12.69 17.33
N ILE A 194 -27.01 12.09 16.38
CA ILE A 194 -27.98 12.76 15.52
C ILE A 194 -29.40 12.52 16.06
N ARG A 195 -30.26 13.55 15.99
CA ARG A 195 -31.70 13.44 16.29
C ARG A 195 -32.48 12.89 15.07
N ALA A 196 -32.09 11.72 14.57
CA ALA A 196 -32.74 11.03 13.46
C ALA A 196 -32.69 9.53 13.73
N SER A 197 -33.64 8.77 13.18
CA SER A 197 -33.59 7.31 13.30
C SER A 197 -32.45 6.74 12.46
N LYS A 198 -31.97 5.53 12.79
CA LYS A 198 -30.97 4.81 11.98
C LYS A 198 -31.41 4.81 10.50
N GLY A 199 -32.63 4.37 10.20
CA GLY A 199 -33.15 4.33 8.83
C GLY A 199 -33.11 5.69 8.09
N ASP A 200 -33.41 6.79 8.77
CA ASP A 200 -33.36 8.13 8.16
C ASP A 200 -31.93 8.56 7.79
N ILE A 201 -30.95 8.17 8.59
CA ILE A 201 -29.53 8.44 8.31
C ILE A 201 -29.10 7.68 7.06
N TYR A 202 -29.42 6.39 6.97
CA TYR A 202 -29.05 5.57 5.80
C TYR A 202 -29.77 6.05 4.53
N ASN A 203 -31.05 6.39 4.62
CA ASN A 203 -31.81 6.91 3.47
C ASN A 203 -31.24 8.22 2.92
N LYS A 204 -30.59 9.03 3.76
CA LYS A 204 -29.96 10.28 3.33
C LYS A 204 -28.55 10.08 2.79
N ILE A 205 -27.76 9.19 3.41
CA ILE A 205 -26.37 8.98 3.01
C ILE A 205 -26.24 8.15 1.74
N ARG A 206 -27.12 7.15 1.55
CA ARG A 206 -27.07 6.20 0.42
C ARG A 206 -26.98 6.88 -0.94
N PRO A 207 -27.86 7.83 -1.32
CA PRO A 207 -27.79 8.47 -2.64
C PRO A 207 -26.47 9.20 -2.87
N VAL A 208 -25.88 9.76 -1.81
CA VAL A 208 -24.59 10.47 -1.88
C VAL A 208 -23.46 9.47 -2.11
N LEU A 209 -23.45 8.36 -1.36
CA LEU A 209 -22.43 7.32 -1.51
C LEU A 209 -22.56 6.60 -2.86
N GLU A 210 -23.79 6.34 -3.32
CA GLU A 210 -24.06 5.74 -4.64
C GLU A 210 -23.51 6.62 -5.76
N SER A 211 -23.77 7.93 -5.73
CA SER A 211 -23.23 8.87 -6.71
C SER A 211 -21.70 8.91 -6.72
N THR A 212 -21.07 8.70 -5.56
CA THR A 212 -19.60 8.63 -5.46
C THR A 212 -19.07 7.30 -6.00
N VAL A 213 -19.70 6.16 -5.68
CA VAL A 213 -19.34 4.85 -6.23
C VAL A 213 -19.54 4.76 -7.74
N GLU A 214 -20.55 5.44 -8.31
CA GLU A 214 -20.77 5.50 -9.77
C GLU A 214 -19.60 6.13 -10.54
N LYS A 215 -18.78 6.99 -9.89
CA LYS A 215 -17.57 7.54 -10.52
C LYS A 215 -16.45 6.50 -10.67
N TYR A 216 -16.56 5.36 -9.97
CA TYR A 216 -15.60 4.26 -9.95
C TYR A 216 -16.24 2.97 -10.53
N GLU A 217 -16.96 3.08 -11.65
CA GLU A 217 -17.67 1.96 -12.32
C GLU A 217 -16.77 0.75 -12.60
N GLU A 218 -15.52 0.97 -13.02
CA GLU A 218 -14.53 -0.10 -13.30
C GLU A 218 -14.23 -0.99 -12.08
N VAL A 219 -14.55 -0.48 -10.89
CA VAL A 219 -14.15 -1.03 -9.60
C VAL A 219 -15.33 -1.65 -8.85
N ARG A 220 -16.53 -1.10 -9.09
CA ARG A 220 -17.80 -1.51 -8.48
C ARG A 220 -18.06 -3.01 -8.65
N ASP A 221 -17.90 -3.53 -9.86
CA ASP A 221 -18.14 -4.95 -10.17
C ASP A 221 -16.99 -5.84 -9.72
N ARG A 222 -15.76 -5.31 -9.73
CA ARG A 222 -14.54 -6.07 -9.42
C ARG A 222 -14.41 -6.39 -7.94
N TRP A 223 -14.84 -5.48 -7.05
CA TRP A 223 -14.75 -5.67 -5.59
C TRP A 223 -16.05 -6.15 -4.95
N ASP A 224 -17.15 -6.22 -5.71
CA ASP A 224 -18.48 -6.63 -5.23
C ASP A 224 -18.89 -5.84 -3.97
N LEU A 225 -18.87 -4.51 -4.09
CA LEU A 225 -19.10 -3.58 -2.97
C LEU A 225 -20.44 -3.82 -2.26
N LYS A 226 -21.45 -4.31 -2.98
CA LYS A 226 -22.75 -4.71 -2.42
C LYS A 226 -22.62 -5.88 -1.45
N ALA A 227 -21.85 -6.91 -1.81
CA ALA A 227 -21.59 -8.04 -0.93
C ALA A 227 -20.72 -7.65 0.27
N LEU A 228 -19.76 -6.74 0.07
CA LEU A 228 -18.87 -6.29 1.15
C LEU A 228 -19.58 -5.41 2.17
N LEU A 229 -20.48 -4.52 1.72
CA LEU A 229 -21.08 -3.46 2.53
C LEU A 229 -22.61 -3.38 2.34
N PRO A 230 -23.36 -4.44 2.69
CA PRO A 230 -24.78 -4.57 2.37
C PRO A 230 -25.66 -3.51 3.05
N ASN A 231 -25.22 -2.96 4.19
CA ASN A 231 -25.96 -1.92 4.91
C ASN A 231 -25.87 -0.56 4.20
N LEU A 232 -24.71 -0.27 3.60
CA LEU A 232 -24.43 0.99 2.90
C LEU A 232 -24.85 0.92 1.43
N PHE A 233 -24.78 -0.26 0.80
CA PHE A 233 -25.14 -0.50 -0.60
C PHE A 233 -26.08 -1.71 -0.73
N PRO A 234 -27.38 -1.55 -0.44
CA PRO A 234 -28.36 -2.63 -0.53
C PRO A 234 -28.69 -3.10 -1.95
#